data_AF-A0A8S4G9K6-F1
#
_entry.id   AF-A0A8S4G9K6-F1
#
_cell.length_a   1.000
_cell.length_b   1.000
_cell.length_c   1.000
_cell.angle_alpha   90.00
_cell.angle_beta   90.00
_cell.angle_gamma   90.00
#
_symmetry.space_group_name_H-M   'P 1'
#
loop_
_entity.id
_entity.type
_entity.pdbx_description
1 polymer ?
#
loop_
_entity_poly.entity_id
_entity_poly.type
_entity_poly.pdbx_seq_one_letter_code
_entity_poly.pdbx_strand_id
1 'polypeptide(L)' 'MTSERNVQIGQARETFQMLYQISQLLCTGLDTETLTICIKLCELGVDPEVLAHIIKEIKKMGTNAAQNKPLNL' A
#
# COMPACT_ATOMS: atom_id res chain seq x y z
N MET A 1 11.96 -4.27 30.11
CA MET A 1 10.57 -4.66 29.77
C MET A 1 9.72 -3.54 29.17
N THR A 2 9.50 -2.36 29.79
CA THR A 2 8.76 -1.25 29.11
C THR A 2 9.63 -0.48 28.11
N SER A 3 10.92 -0.30 28.42
CA SER A 3 11.88 0.39 27.55
C SER A 3 12.11 -0.35 26.21
N GLU A 4 12.30 -1.67 26.23
CA GLU A 4 12.57 -2.46 25.01
C GLU A 4 11.42 -2.46 24.02
N ARG A 5 10.17 -2.52 24.50
CA ARG A 5 8.98 -2.42 23.63
C ARG A 5 8.90 -1.05 22.94
N ASN A 6 9.22 0.03 23.67
CA ASN A 6 9.21 1.36 23.10
C ASN A 6 10.27 1.51 22.01
N VAL A 7 11.45 0.89 22.19
CA VAL A 7 12.50 0.84 21.16
C VAL A 7 12.01 0.08 19.92
N GLN A 8 11.41 -1.10 20.07
CA GLN A 8 10.86 -1.87 18.95
C GLN A 8 9.78 -1.11 18.17
N ILE A 9 8.87 -0.43 18.87
CA ILE A 9 7.84 0.39 18.23
C ILE A 9 8.47 1.56 17.47
N GLY A 10 9.52 2.19 18.04
CA GLY A 10 10.29 3.23 17.35
C GLY A 10 10.92 2.74 16.06
N GLN A 11 11.60 1.59 16.11
CA GLN A 11 12.24 0.97 14.94
C GLN A 11 11.24 0.59 13.85
N ALA A 12 10.08 0.03 14.22
CA ALA A 12 9.03 -0.31 13.27
C ALA A 12 8.49 0.94 12.55
N ARG A 13 8.33 2.05 13.29
CA ARG A 13 7.89 3.34 12.73
C ARG A 13 8.91 3.92 11.75
N GLU A 14 10.19 3.93 12.12
CA GLU A 14 11.26 4.38 11.22
C GLU A 14 11.34 3.54 9.96
N THR A 15 11.23 2.21 10.09
CA THR A 15 11.21 1.28 8.96
C THR A 15 10.04 1.58 8.04
N PHE A 16 8.84 1.76 8.58
CA PHE A 16 7.66 2.12 7.79
C PHE A 16 7.83 3.47 7.08
N GLN A 17 8.37 4.48 7.76
CA GLN A 17 8.63 5.79 7.16
C GLN A 17 9.61 5.71 5.98
N MET A 18 10.66 4.90 6.11
CA MET A 18 11.60 4.65 5.02
C MET A 18 10.93 3.96 3.83
N LEU A 19 10.13 2.92 4.08
CA LEU A 19 9.37 2.24 3.02
C LEU A 19 8.40 3.18 2.31
N TYR A 20 7.71 4.06 3.05
CA TYR A 20 6.83 5.06 2.47
C TYR A 20 7.61 6.09 1.63
N GLN A 21 8.77 6.56 2.08
CA GLN A 21 9.60 7.44 1.25
C GLN A 21 10.03 6.77 -0.06
N ILE A 22 10.41 5.49 -0.01
CA ILE A 22 10.73 4.70 -1.21
C ILE A 22 9.51 4.60 -2.14
N SER A 23 8.30 4.35 -1.60
CA SER A 23 7.09 4.26 -2.43
C SER A 23 6.77 5.58 -3.15
N GLN A 24 7.00 6.71 -2.48
CA GLN A 24 6.82 8.03 -3.08
C GLN A 24 7.88 8.33 -4.15
N LEU A 25 9.15 7.97 -3.91
CA LEU A 25 10.22 8.12 -4.90
C LEU A 25 9.93 7.32 -6.17
N LEU A 26 9.39 6.11 -6.02
CA LEU A 26 8.99 5.25 -7.14
C LEU A 26 7.62 5.61 -7.72
N CYS A 27 6.96 6.64 -7.20
CA CYS A 27 5.66 7.12 -7.66
C CYS A 27 4.61 6.00 -7.77
N THR A 28 4.57 5.07 -6.80
CA THR A 28 3.63 3.93 -6.83
C THR A 28 2.17 4.33 -6.63
N GLY A 29 1.95 5.55 -6.12
CA GLY A 29 0.62 6.08 -5.80
C GLY A 29 -0.08 5.28 -4.71
N LEU A 30 0.68 4.72 -3.75
CA LEU A 30 0.13 4.07 -2.56
C LEU A 30 0.12 5.09 -1.42
N ASP A 31 -1.04 5.25 -0.79
CA ASP A 31 -1.17 6.00 0.45
C ASP A 31 -0.68 5.13 1.64
N THR A 32 -0.59 5.75 2.82
CA THR A 32 -0.08 5.10 4.03
C THR A 32 -0.90 3.90 4.46
N GLU A 33 -2.21 3.92 4.27
CA GLU A 33 -3.09 2.81 4.64
C GLU A 33 -2.89 1.64 3.68
N THR A 34 -2.93 1.90 2.37
CA THR A 34 -2.70 0.86 1.35
C THR A 34 -1.32 0.24 1.50
N LEU A 35 -0.27 1.03 1.73
CA LEU A 35 1.08 0.51 1.94
C LEU A 35 1.16 -0.39 3.19
N THR A 36 0.50 0.00 4.28
CA THR A 36 0.41 -0.82 5.50
C THR A 36 -0.24 -2.17 5.23
N ILE A 37 -1.32 -2.18 4.45
CA ILE A 37 -2.01 -3.42 4.06
C ILE A 37 -1.08 -4.29 3.20
N CYS A 38 -0.36 -3.70 2.25
CA CYS A 38 0.58 -4.44 1.40
C CYS A 38 1.68 -5.10 2.23
N ILE A 39 2.26 -4.38 3.20
CA ILE A 39 3.28 -4.93 4.10
C ILE A 39 2.73 -6.13 4.87
N LYS A 40 1.54 -6.00 5.48
CA LYS A 40 0.91 -7.11 6.21
C LYS A 40 0.65 -8.33 5.34
N LEU A 41 0.21 -8.13 4.10
CA LEU A 41 -0.01 -9.24 3.16
C LEU A 41 1.32 -9.93 2.82
N CYS A 42 2.38 -9.16 2.57
CA CYS A 42 3.71 -9.72 2.36
C CYS A 42 4.23 -10.48 3.59
N GLU A 43 4.00 -9.98 4.81
CA GLU A 43 4.34 -10.66 6.07
C GLU A 43 3.59 -11.98 6.25
N LEU A 44 2.38 -12.10 5.70
CA LEU A 44 1.59 -13.34 5.65
C LEU A 44 2.06 -14.32 4.56
N GLY A 45 3.07 -13.95 3.76
CA GLY A 45 3.62 -14.78 2.69
C GLY A 45 2.93 -14.62 1.34
N VAL A 46 2.13 -13.57 1.15
CA VAL A 46 1.58 -13.24 -0.18
C VAL A 46 2.72 -12.79 -1.09
N ASP A 47 2.73 -13.32 -2.32
CA ASP A 47 3.72 -12.92 -3.32
C ASP A 47 3.55 -11.44 -3.73
N PRO A 48 4.62 -10.62 -3.65
CA PRO A 48 4.53 -9.19 -3.93
C PRO A 48 4.26 -8.87 -5.40
N GLU A 49 4.66 -9.73 -6.33
CA GLU A 49 4.43 -9.53 -7.76
C GLU A 49 2.95 -9.75 -8.11
N VAL A 50 2.34 -10.81 -7.57
CA VAL A 50 0.89 -11.07 -7.68
C VAL A 50 0.09 -9.96 -7.01
N LEU A 51 0.49 -9.53 -5.81
CA LEU A 51 -0.18 -8.45 -5.09
C LEU A 51 -0.16 -7.14 -5.91
N ALA A 52 0.98 -6.82 -6.53
CA ALA A 52 1.10 -5.64 -7.39
C ALA A 52 0.16 -5.70 -8.60
N HIS A 53 0.01 -6.88 -9.23
CA HIS A 53 -0.95 -7.07 -10.32
C HIS A 53 -2.38 -6.84 -9.87
N ILE A 54 -2.78 -7.40 -8.73
CA ILE A 54 -4.14 -7.23 -8.18
C ILE A 54 -4.44 -5.75 -7.87
N ILE A 55 -3.50 -5.03 -7.24
CA ILE A 55 -3.68 -3.61 -6.92
C ILE A 55 -3.85 -2.77 -8.19
N LYS A 56 -3.07 -3.05 -9.24
CA LYS A 56 -3.19 -2.37 -10.54
C LYS A 56 -4.57 -2.60 -11.17
N GLU A 57 -5.05 -3.84 -11.16
CA GLU A 57 -6.37 -4.18 -11.72
C GLU A 57 -7.51 -3.52 -10.93
N ILE A 58 -7.45 -3.52 -9.59
CA ILE A 58 -8.46 -2.83 -8.76
C ILE A 58 -8.49 -1.32 -9.05
N LYS A 59 -7.33 -0.66 -9.14
CA LYS A 59 -7.25 0.77 -9.49
C LYS A 59 -7.81 1.07 -10.87
N LYS A 60 -7.56 0.18 -11.84
CA LYS A 60 -8.10 0.27 -13.20
C LYS A 60 -9.63 0.10 -13.20
N MET A 61 -10.18 -0.82 -12.42
CA MET A 61 -11.64 -0.99 -12.30
C MET A 61 -12.32 0.24 -11.69
N GLY A 62 -11.73 0.83 -10.63
CA GLY A 62 -12.27 2.04 -10.00
C GLY A 62 -12.30 3.26 -10.92
N THR A 63 -11.30 3.40 -11.80
CA THR A 63 -11.28 4.47 -12.82
C THR A 63 -12.27 4.20 -13.96
N ASN A 64 -12.38 2.95 -14.43
CA ASN A 64 -13.34 2.57 -15.48
C ASN A 64 -14.80 2.71 -15.03
N ALA A 65 -15.10 2.48 -13.75
CA ALA A 65 -16.44 2.64 -13.20
C ALA A 65 -16.95 4.09 -13.30
N ALA A 66 -16.06 5.09 -13.27
CA ALA A 66 -16.41 6.50 -13.44
C ALA A 66 -16.70 6.91 -14.90
N GLN A 67 -16.31 6.09 -15.89
CA GLN A 67 -16.50 6.40 -17.31
C GLN A 67 -17.83 5.92 -17.89
N ASN A 68 -18.61 5.12 -17.17
CA ASN A 68 -19.96 4.73 -17.59
C ASN A 68 -21.00 5.79 -17.17
N LYS A 69 -20.78 7.05 -17.55
CA LYS A 69 -21.79 8.10 -17.46
C LYS A 69 -22.77 7.88 -18.62
N PRO A 70 -24.09 7.68 -18.37
CA PRO A 70 -25.04 7.60 -19.48
C PRO A 70 -24.99 8.92 -20.24
N LEU A 71 -24.57 8.84 -21.51
CA LEU A 71 -24.82 9.88 -22.49
C LEU A 71 -26.34 10.03 -22.56
N ASN A 72 -26.85 11.05 -21.88
CA ASN A 72 -28.22 11.48 -22.07
C ASN A 72 -28.25 12.14 -23.45
N LEU A 73 -28.79 11.42 -24.43
CA LEU A 73 -29.43 12.00 -25.61
C LEU A 73 -30.88 12.34 -25.21
#